data_AF-A0A9D2M528-F1
#
_entry.id   AF-A0A9D2M528-F1
#
_cell.length_a   1.000
_cell.length_b   1.000
_cell.length_c   1.000
_cell.angle_alpha   90.00
_cell.angle_beta   90.00
_cell.angle_gamma   90.00
#
_symmetry.space_group_name_H-M   'P 1'
#
loop_
_entity.id
_entity.type
_entity.pdbx_description
1 polymer ?
#
loop_
_entity_poly.entity_id
_entity_poly.type
_entity_poly.pdbx_seq_one_letter_code
_entity_poly.pdbx_strand_id
1 'polypeptide(L)'
;MFQIQALAKQIFGARYEALHRSLAVCSLAFLAVRAADPRLSIAPTILCLTSGCFSGGVMWQLLQGRHTRENLRGLLALPYAPRRLVACYLAVLSAHTLLTKMLPVWALFAAAARWEAADLAAALFCAAAACAVAGASYWLCRRGHPAAAALWCAAFLACLLLCSRTALLHLAVSCGILTRADAYDFYPVAVARRTRQYRSNGSVCAYLLRYLWANRNYLANTAGLCAFACLLPLLFGGWRGMMFGTGLALLCLNTPLCTLLSANPDLLQAVRTLPGQAERFGVRYVLFLFLVNTGIDSLYLISWQVIDGGIGQGEILTALIFALQSALWAVLLEWYCPLRSWKTESDLWHHPRKYLVPLAMLLVAALISAVPAALALWCVFLVAECGLLLAALRLR
;
A
#
# COMPACT_ATOMS: atom_id res chain seq x y z
N MET A 1 -29.94 12.51 8.39
CA MET A 1 -28.91 13.51 8.73
C MET A 1 -28.07 13.08 9.93
N PHE A 2 -28.70 12.71 11.06
CA PHE A 2 -28.02 12.23 12.27
C PHE A 2 -27.02 11.08 12.04
N GLN A 3 -27.43 10.03 11.30
CA GLN A 3 -26.55 8.89 10.99
C GLN A 3 -25.29 9.28 10.19
N ILE A 4 -25.39 10.20 9.23
CA ILE A 4 -24.25 10.67 8.43
C ILE A 4 -23.28 11.47 9.31
N GLN A 5 -23.80 12.35 10.17
CA GLN A 5 -22.97 13.17 11.05
C GLN A 5 -22.22 12.33 12.09
N ALA A 6 -22.87 11.35 12.71
CA ALA A 6 -22.23 10.44 13.65
C ALA A 6 -21.11 9.63 12.98
N LEU A 7 -21.40 9.08 11.80
CA LEU A 7 -20.46 8.25 11.02
C LEU A 7 -19.29 9.09 10.49
N ALA A 8 -19.55 10.33 10.07
CA ALA A 8 -18.51 11.27 9.67
C ALA A 8 -17.58 11.63 10.83
N LYS A 9 -18.11 11.94 12.02
CA LYS A 9 -17.27 12.20 13.21
C LYS A 9 -16.46 10.98 13.63
N GLN A 10 -17.02 9.78 13.49
CA GLN A 10 -16.31 8.54 13.83
C GLN A 10 -15.13 8.27 12.87
N ILE A 11 -15.29 8.58 11.59
CA ILE A 11 -14.27 8.29 10.56
C ILE A 11 -13.26 9.45 10.40
N PHE A 12 -13.69 10.71 10.49
CA PHE A 12 -12.82 11.88 10.35
C PHE A 12 -12.22 12.37 11.68
N GLY A 13 -12.66 11.81 12.81
CA GLY A 13 -12.36 12.29 14.16
C GLY A 13 -13.41 13.30 14.66
N ALA A 14 -13.54 13.43 15.98
CA ALA A 14 -14.62 14.20 16.63
C ALA A 14 -14.69 15.66 16.16
N ARG A 15 -13.53 16.24 15.79
CA ARG A 15 -13.37 17.60 15.26
C ARG A 15 -12.88 17.63 13.81
N TYR A 16 -13.09 16.55 13.05
CA TYR A 16 -12.62 16.42 11.66
C TYR A 16 -11.09 16.60 11.51
N GLU A 17 -10.32 16.19 12.51
CA GLU A 17 -8.86 16.34 12.54
C GLU A 17 -8.18 15.73 11.30
N ALA A 18 -8.69 14.59 10.81
CA ALA A 18 -8.15 13.93 9.63
C ALA A 18 -8.26 14.83 8.38
N LEU A 19 -9.35 15.59 8.25
CA LEU A 19 -9.55 16.53 7.15
C LEU A 19 -8.59 17.71 7.27
N HIS A 20 -8.50 18.32 8.45
CA HIS A 20 -7.60 19.45 8.69
C HIS A 20 -6.13 19.09 8.44
N ARG A 21 -5.69 17.92 8.92
CA ARG A 21 -4.33 17.42 8.65
C ARG A 21 -4.10 17.19 7.16
N SER A 22 -5.08 16.62 6.45
CA SER A 22 -4.96 16.40 5.01
C SER A 22 -4.86 17.72 4.24
N LEU A 23 -5.69 18.71 4.56
CA LEU A 23 -5.61 20.04 3.97
C LEU A 23 -4.25 20.70 4.21
N ALA A 24 -3.72 20.63 5.42
CA ALA A 24 -2.38 21.16 5.73
C ALA A 24 -1.29 20.46 4.91
N VAL A 25 -1.36 19.13 4.77
CA VAL A 25 -0.43 18.36 3.93
C VAL A 25 -0.56 18.76 2.46
N CYS A 26 -1.79 18.95 1.95
CA CYS A 26 -2.02 19.40 0.57
C CYS A 26 -1.39 20.76 0.31
N SER A 27 -1.62 21.73 1.21
CA SER A 27 -1.04 23.08 1.08
C SER A 27 0.48 23.04 1.07
N LEU A 28 1.09 22.30 2.01
CA LEU A 28 2.54 22.20 2.12
C LEU A 28 3.16 21.48 0.91
N ALA A 29 2.57 20.36 0.49
CA ALA A 29 3.03 19.60 -0.67
C ALA A 29 2.90 20.40 -1.98
N PHE A 30 1.77 21.08 -2.17
CA PHE A 30 1.55 21.93 -3.33
C PHE A 30 2.59 23.05 -3.41
N LEU A 31 2.81 23.78 -2.31
CA LEU A 31 3.78 24.86 -2.26
C LEU A 31 5.22 24.35 -2.49
N ALA A 32 5.59 23.24 -1.84
CA ALA A 32 6.93 22.66 -1.98
C ALA A 32 7.23 22.23 -3.42
N VAL A 33 6.28 21.55 -4.07
CA VAL A 33 6.45 21.12 -5.47
C VAL A 33 6.40 22.31 -6.42
N ARG A 34 5.50 23.28 -6.20
CA ARG A 34 5.39 24.47 -7.06
C ARG A 34 6.65 25.33 -7.00
N ALA A 35 7.31 25.41 -5.83
CA ALA A 35 8.58 26.12 -5.66
C ALA A 35 9.73 25.50 -6.47
N ALA A 36 9.65 24.22 -6.81
CA ALA A 36 10.65 23.53 -7.62
C ALA A 36 10.50 23.77 -9.15
N ASP A 37 9.51 24.59 -9.57
CA ASP A 37 9.16 24.91 -10.96
C ASP A 37 9.18 23.69 -11.92
N PRO A 38 8.40 22.62 -11.63
CA PRO A 38 8.39 21.42 -12.44
C PRO A 38 7.78 21.70 -13.82
N ARG A 39 8.48 21.29 -14.88
CA ARG A 39 8.00 21.36 -16.27
C ARG A 39 7.59 19.97 -16.77
N LEU A 40 6.60 19.37 -16.12
CA LEU A 40 6.12 18.02 -16.48
C LEU A 40 4.90 18.09 -17.40
N SER A 41 4.97 17.42 -18.56
CA SER A 41 3.83 17.17 -19.43
C SER A 41 3.22 15.81 -19.07
N ILE A 42 2.13 15.81 -18.30
CA ILE A 42 1.46 14.59 -17.84
C ILE A 42 0.19 14.37 -18.67
N ALA A 43 0.03 13.18 -19.25
CA ALA A 43 -1.18 12.85 -20.01
C ALA A 43 -2.42 12.79 -19.08
N PRO A 44 -3.59 13.32 -19.49
CA PRO A 44 -4.85 13.25 -18.72
C PRO A 44 -5.28 11.83 -18.34
N THR A 45 -4.92 10.83 -19.16
CA THR A 45 -5.15 9.42 -18.87
C THR A 45 -4.45 8.98 -17.58
N ILE A 46 -3.23 9.47 -17.30
CA ILE A 46 -2.48 9.14 -16.08
C ILE A 46 -3.19 9.69 -14.85
N LEU A 47 -3.72 10.91 -14.94
CA LEU A 47 -4.51 11.52 -13.87
C LEU A 47 -5.78 10.71 -13.58
N CYS A 48 -6.51 10.29 -14.62
CA CYS A 48 -7.73 9.48 -14.48
C CYS A 48 -7.43 8.08 -13.93
N LEU A 49 -6.40 7.41 -14.45
CA LEU A 49 -5.96 6.10 -13.98
C LEU A 49 -5.55 6.14 -12.52
N THR A 50 -4.74 7.13 -12.14
CA THR A 50 -4.28 7.28 -10.75
C THR A 50 -5.48 7.57 -9.85
N SER A 51 -6.36 8.47 -10.26
CA SER A 51 -7.57 8.83 -9.49
C SER A 51 -8.50 7.62 -9.28
N GLY A 52 -8.72 6.81 -10.31
CA GLY A 52 -9.54 5.61 -10.22
C GLY A 52 -8.88 4.49 -9.41
N CYS A 53 -7.67 4.05 -9.80
CA CYS A 53 -6.98 2.93 -9.16
C CYS A 53 -6.65 3.22 -7.69
N PHE A 54 -6.17 4.42 -7.37
CA PHE A 54 -5.83 4.81 -6.00
C PHE A 54 -7.09 4.87 -5.12
N SER A 55 -8.14 5.56 -5.56
CA SER A 55 -9.37 5.70 -4.77
C SER A 55 -10.08 4.36 -4.57
N GLY A 56 -10.15 3.52 -5.61
CA GLY A 56 -10.72 2.18 -5.52
C GLY A 56 -9.93 1.27 -4.59
N GLY A 57 -8.60 1.31 -4.65
CA GLY A 57 -7.71 0.55 -3.77
C GLY A 57 -7.85 0.96 -2.30
N VAL A 58 -7.82 2.25 -2.00
CA VAL A 58 -8.01 2.78 -0.64
C VAL A 58 -9.40 2.42 -0.12
N MET A 59 -10.45 2.58 -0.93
CA MET A 59 -11.82 2.21 -0.55
C MET A 59 -11.93 0.72 -0.20
N TRP A 60 -11.34 -0.14 -1.03
CA TRP A 60 -11.31 -1.58 -0.78
C TRP A 60 -10.59 -1.95 0.53
N GLN A 61 -9.46 -1.29 0.80
CA GLN A 61 -8.73 -1.45 2.06
C GLN A 61 -9.56 -1.00 3.27
N LEU A 62 -10.26 0.14 3.18
CA LEU A 62 -11.13 0.63 4.25
C LEU A 62 -12.29 -0.32 4.53
N LEU A 63 -12.91 -0.90 3.50
CA LEU A 63 -13.97 -1.90 3.65
C LEU A 63 -13.46 -3.19 4.32
N GLN A 64 -12.20 -3.56 4.10
CA GLN A 64 -11.57 -4.69 4.78
C GLN A 64 -10.98 -4.35 6.14
N GLY A 65 -10.82 -3.08 6.47
CA GLY A 65 -10.21 -2.60 7.71
C GLY A 65 -10.94 -3.06 8.97
N ARG A 66 -10.17 -3.49 9.98
CA ARG A 66 -10.72 -3.94 11.27
C ARG A 66 -11.46 -2.82 12.01
N HIS A 67 -10.88 -1.63 12.03
CA HIS A 67 -11.48 -0.45 12.65
C HIS A 67 -12.85 -0.10 12.04
N THR A 68 -12.94 -0.14 10.71
CA THR A 68 -14.21 0.12 10.00
C THR A 68 -15.28 -0.91 10.33
N ARG A 69 -14.90 -2.18 10.52
CA ARG A 69 -15.82 -3.25 10.95
C ARG A 69 -16.32 -3.05 12.38
N GLU A 70 -15.45 -2.61 13.29
CA GLU A 70 -15.83 -2.29 14.67
C GLU A 70 -16.79 -1.09 14.70
N ASN A 71 -16.53 -0.08 13.88
CA ASN A 71 -17.43 1.06 13.70
C ASN A 71 -18.80 0.62 13.15
N LEU A 72 -18.81 -0.22 12.11
CA LEU A 72 -20.04 -0.79 11.55
C LEU A 72 -20.80 -1.63 12.59
N ARG A 73 -20.09 -2.41 13.43
CA ARG A 73 -20.71 -3.19 14.52
C ARG A 73 -21.46 -2.30 15.51
N GLY A 74 -20.86 -1.19 15.91
CA GLY A 74 -21.51 -0.22 16.80
C GLY A 74 -22.77 0.40 16.18
N LEU A 75 -22.72 0.69 14.87
CA LEU A 75 -23.86 1.24 14.13
C LEU A 75 -25.00 0.23 13.94
N LEU A 76 -24.68 -1.05 13.77
CA LEU A 76 -25.65 -2.14 13.70
C LEU A 76 -26.39 -2.38 15.03
N ALA A 77 -25.91 -1.83 16.15
CA ALA A 77 -26.59 -1.92 17.45
C ALA A 77 -27.70 -0.86 17.65
N LEU A 78 -27.78 0.14 16.77
CA LEU A 78 -28.80 1.18 16.81
C LEU A 78 -30.01 0.81 15.92
N PRO A 79 -31.19 1.40 16.12
CA PRO A 79 -32.28 1.24 15.14
C PRO A 79 -31.88 1.89 13.81
N TYR A 80 -31.89 1.12 12.71
CA TYR A 80 -31.51 1.60 11.38
C TYR A 80 -32.43 1.07 10.27
N ALA A 81 -32.52 1.85 9.18
CA ALA A 81 -33.07 1.37 7.91
C ALA A 81 -31.92 0.79 7.06
N PRO A 82 -31.98 -0.49 6.65
CA PRO A 82 -30.83 -1.24 6.12
C PRO A 82 -30.19 -0.57 4.90
N ARG A 83 -30.99 -0.20 3.90
CA ARG A 83 -30.50 0.44 2.65
C ARG A 83 -29.92 1.84 2.90
N ARG A 84 -30.54 2.62 3.79
CA ARG A 84 -30.10 3.98 4.11
C ARG A 84 -28.75 3.95 4.84
N LEU A 85 -28.54 2.97 5.70
CA LEU A 85 -27.28 2.78 6.41
C LEU A 85 -26.15 2.46 5.43
N VAL A 86 -26.36 1.54 4.47
CA VAL A 86 -25.34 1.23 3.44
C VAL A 86 -24.98 2.45 2.62
N ALA A 87 -25.98 3.20 2.12
CA ALA A 87 -25.74 4.41 1.34
C ALA A 87 -24.97 5.47 2.15
N CYS A 88 -25.35 5.72 3.40
CA CYS A 88 -24.64 6.66 4.27
C CYS A 88 -23.21 6.20 4.58
N TYR A 89 -23.04 4.92 4.87
CA TYR A 89 -21.75 4.32 5.21
C TYR A 89 -20.76 4.42 4.03
N LEU A 90 -21.19 3.99 2.84
CA LEU A 90 -20.36 4.08 1.64
C LEU A 90 -20.11 5.52 1.20
N ALA A 91 -21.08 6.42 1.36
CA ALA A 91 -20.90 7.85 1.05
C ALA A 91 -19.85 8.50 1.96
N VAL A 92 -19.88 8.25 3.28
CA VAL A 92 -18.88 8.81 4.20
C VAL A 92 -17.51 8.18 3.98
N LEU A 93 -17.43 6.87 3.74
CA LEU A 93 -16.16 6.23 3.39
C LEU A 93 -15.59 6.80 2.10
N SER A 94 -16.41 6.99 1.06
CA SER A 94 -15.98 7.62 -0.19
C SER A 94 -15.56 9.08 0.02
N ALA A 95 -16.26 9.84 0.86
CA ALA A 95 -15.84 11.19 1.21
C ALA A 95 -14.49 11.18 1.95
N HIS A 96 -14.28 10.21 2.84
CA HIS A 96 -13.02 10.06 3.56
C HIS A 96 -11.87 9.67 2.62
N THR A 97 -12.07 8.74 1.69
CA THR A 97 -11.05 8.36 0.70
C THR A 97 -10.65 9.55 -0.15
N LEU A 98 -11.63 10.26 -0.71
CA LEU A 98 -11.39 11.40 -1.59
C LEU A 98 -10.70 12.55 -0.86
N LEU A 99 -11.23 12.96 0.29
CA LEU A 99 -10.76 14.16 0.99
C LEU A 99 -9.46 13.95 1.76
N THR A 100 -9.23 12.75 2.32
CA THR A 100 -8.05 12.54 3.19
C THR A 100 -6.90 11.83 2.50
N LYS A 101 -7.18 10.99 1.49
CA LYS A 101 -6.17 10.16 0.82
C LYS A 101 -5.92 10.62 -0.61
N MET A 102 -6.96 10.89 -1.41
CA MET A 102 -6.81 11.29 -2.82
C MET A 102 -6.45 12.77 -2.98
N LEU A 103 -6.98 13.65 -2.12
CA LEU A 103 -6.75 15.09 -2.20
C LEU A 103 -5.25 15.49 -2.20
N PRO A 104 -4.36 14.89 -1.37
CA PRO A 104 -2.92 15.14 -1.46
C PRO A 104 -2.32 14.74 -2.81
N VAL A 105 -2.81 13.66 -3.42
CA VAL A 105 -2.34 13.20 -4.74
C VAL A 105 -2.76 14.20 -5.82
N TRP A 106 -4.01 14.69 -5.79
CA TRP A 106 -4.45 15.75 -6.70
C TRP A 106 -3.69 17.06 -6.49
N ALA A 107 -3.36 17.42 -5.25
CA ALA A 107 -2.53 18.59 -4.97
C ALA A 107 -1.15 18.49 -5.64
N LEU A 108 -0.53 17.30 -5.61
CA LEU A 108 0.74 17.07 -6.31
C LEU A 108 0.60 17.19 -7.83
N PHE A 109 -0.42 16.57 -8.43
CA PHE A 109 -0.67 16.71 -9.88
C PHE A 109 -0.94 18.18 -10.27
N ALA A 110 -1.73 18.90 -9.48
CA ALA A 110 -2.02 20.31 -9.71
C ALA A 110 -0.79 21.22 -9.56
N ALA A 111 0.17 20.85 -8.70
CA ALA A 111 1.43 21.57 -8.57
C ALA A 111 2.38 21.28 -9.74
N ALA A 112 2.43 20.02 -10.19
CA ALA A 112 3.36 19.51 -11.18
C ALA A 112 3.04 19.88 -12.64
N ALA A 113 1.76 20.07 -12.97
CA ALA A 113 1.31 20.35 -14.32
C ALA A 113 0.10 21.30 -14.33
N ARG A 114 -0.15 21.94 -15.48
CA ARG A 114 -1.37 22.72 -15.72
C ARG A 114 -2.47 21.80 -16.25
N TRP A 115 -3.67 21.93 -15.72
CA TRP A 115 -4.81 21.08 -16.06
C TRP A 115 -6.00 21.91 -16.53
N GLU A 116 -6.75 21.38 -17.47
CA GLU A 116 -8.06 21.94 -17.83
C GLU A 116 -9.12 21.53 -16.79
N ALA A 117 -10.16 22.35 -16.67
CA ALA A 117 -11.28 22.04 -15.77
C ALA A 117 -11.95 20.70 -16.12
N ALA A 118 -11.98 20.33 -17.40
CA ALA A 118 -12.53 19.07 -17.88
C ALA A 118 -11.74 17.86 -17.37
N ASP A 119 -10.40 17.93 -17.36
CA ASP A 119 -9.53 16.85 -16.89
C ASP A 119 -9.68 16.62 -15.39
N LEU A 120 -9.74 17.71 -14.62
CA LEU A 120 -9.98 17.65 -13.17
C LEU A 120 -11.37 17.09 -12.85
N ALA A 121 -12.40 17.48 -13.62
CA ALA A 121 -13.74 16.92 -13.47
C ALA A 121 -13.77 15.43 -13.79
N ALA A 122 -13.11 14.99 -14.89
CA ALA A 122 -13.00 13.59 -15.25
C ALA A 122 -12.30 12.79 -14.14
N ALA A 123 -11.18 13.30 -13.60
CA ALA A 123 -10.46 12.69 -12.50
C ALA A 123 -11.33 12.51 -11.24
N LEU A 124 -12.12 13.53 -10.87
CA LEU A 124 -13.07 13.47 -9.76
C LEU A 124 -14.14 12.40 -9.98
N PHE A 125 -14.73 12.33 -11.19
CA PHE A 125 -15.73 11.31 -11.52
C PHE A 125 -15.12 9.90 -11.54
N CYS A 126 -13.91 9.73 -12.06
CA CYS A 126 -13.18 8.46 -12.01
C CYS A 126 -12.94 8.00 -10.57
N ALA A 127 -12.53 8.92 -9.68
CA ALA A 127 -12.30 8.60 -8.27
C ALA A 127 -13.60 8.22 -7.53
N ALA A 128 -14.69 8.95 -7.78
CA ALA A 128 -16.01 8.65 -7.22
C ALA A 128 -16.56 7.31 -7.74
N ALA A 129 -16.45 7.06 -9.04
CA ALA A 129 -16.83 5.80 -9.67
C ALA A 129 -16.05 4.63 -9.08
N ALA A 130 -14.74 4.80 -8.89
CA ALA A 130 -13.89 3.77 -8.28
C ALA A 130 -14.32 3.40 -6.86
N CYS A 131 -14.73 4.38 -6.04
CA CYS A 131 -15.24 4.11 -4.70
C CYS A 131 -16.54 3.29 -4.74
N ALA A 132 -17.45 3.64 -5.66
CA ALA A 132 -18.71 2.90 -5.84
C ALA A 132 -18.49 1.49 -6.39
N VAL A 133 -17.60 1.34 -7.39
CA VAL A 133 -17.19 0.04 -7.95
C VAL A 133 -16.57 -0.83 -6.86
N ALA A 134 -15.66 -0.29 -6.04
CA ALA A 134 -15.07 -1.03 -4.93
C ALA A 134 -16.13 -1.51 -3.92
N GLY A 135 -17.11 -0.67 -3.58
CA GLY A 135 -18.24 -1.05 -2.73
C GLY A 135 -19.11 -2.15 -3.33
N ALA A 136 -19.49 -2.02 -4.60
CA ALA A 136 -20.32 -2.99 -5.31
C ALA A 136 -19.59 -4.34 -5.49
N SER A 137 -18.33 -4.31 -5.91
CA SER A 137 -17.47 -5.49 -6.02
C SER A 137 -17.26 -6.17 -4.67
N TYR A 138 -17.17 -5.40 -3.58
CA TYR A 138 -17.01 -5.94 -2.24
C TYR A 138 -18.27 -6.71 -1.85
N TRP A 139 -19.43 -6.12 -2.09
CA TRP A 139 -20.73 -6.76 -1.88
C TRP A 139 -20.89 -8.05 -2.72
N LEU A 140 -20.54 -8.02 -4.01
CA LEU A 140 -20.58 -9.20 -4.89
C LEU A 140 -19.69 -10.35 -4.39
N CYS A 141 -18.45 -10.03 -3.98
CA CYS A 141 -17.54 -11.02 -3.38
C CYS A 141 -18.15 -11.68 -2.13
N ARG A 142 -18.89 -10.91 -1.33
CA ARG A 142 -19.49 -11.39 -0.06
C ARG A 142 -20.74 -12.23 -0.30
N ARG A 143 -21.44 -12.01 -1.41
CA ARG A 143 -22.55 -12.85 -1.88
C ARG A 143 -22.11 -14.14 -2.59
N GLY A 144 -20.80 -14.39 -2.72
CA GLY A 144 -20.28 -15.60 -3.35
C GLY A 144 -20.04 -15.46 -4.87
N HIS A 145 -20.03 -14.24 -5.41
CA HIS A 145 -19.79 -13.97 -6.83
C HIS A 145 -18.47 -13.22 -7.08
N PRO A 146 -17.29 -13.76 -6.69
CA PRO A 146 -16.01 -13.08 -6.86
C PRO A 146 -15.62 -12.91 -8.34
N ALA A 147 -16.04 -13.82 -9.22
CA ALA A 147 -15.80 -13.70 -10.65
C ALA A 147 -16.52 -12.49 -11.27
N ALA A 148 -17.78 -12.25 -10.87
CA ALA A 148 -18.53 -11.07 -11.31
C ALA A 148 -17.90 -9.77 -10.79
N ALA A 149 -17.43 -9.78 -9.54
CA ALA A 149 -16.69 -8.65 -8.96
C ALA A 149 -15.38 -8.36 -9.73
N ALA A 150 -14.62 -9.40 -10.08
CA ALA A 150 -13.38 -9.28 -10.85
C ALA A 150 -13.64 -8.73 -12.26
N LEU A 151 -14.67 -9.25 -12.96
CA LEU A 151 -15.09 -8.74 -14.27
C LEU A 151 -15.52 -7.28 -14.19
N TRP A 152 -16.26 -6.88 -13.15
CA TRP A 152 -16.68 -5.49 -12.97
C TRP A 152 -15.51 -4.54 -12.72
N CYS A 153 -14.53 -4.95 -11.90
CA CYS A 153 -13.29 -4.20 -11.70
C CYS A 153 -12.46 -4.11 -12.99
N ALA A 154 -12.36 -5.20 -13.75
CA ALA A 154 -11.64 -5.23 -15.03
C ALA A 154 -12.30 -4.32 -16.08
N ALA A 155 -13.63 -4.34 -16.17
CA ALA A 155 -14.39 -3.44 -17.04
C ALA A 155 -14.16 -1.97 -16.67
N PHE A 156 -14.16 -1.65 -15.38
CA PHE A 156 -13.85 -0.29 -14.91
C PHE A 156 -12.40 0.11 -15.24
N LEU A 157 -11.43 -0.79 -15.08
CA LEU A 157 -10.04 -0.52 -15.46
C LEU A 157 -9.90 -0.27 -16.96
N ALA A 158 -10.57 -1.06 -17.80
CA ALA A 158 -10.62 -0.83 -19.24
C ALA A 158 -11.27 0.52 -19.58
N CYS A 159 -12.33 0.92 -18.88
CA CYS A 159 -12.93 2.25 -18.99
C CYS A 159 -11.92 3.37 -18.70
N LEU A 160 -11.13 3.26 -17.64
CA LEU A 160 -10.10 4.26 -17.32
C LEU A 160 -9.02 4.39 -18.42
N LEU A 161 -8.67 3.29 -19.08
CA LEU A 161 -7.67 3.25 -20.15
C LEU A 161 -8.21 3.77 -21.49
N LEU A 162 -9.45 3.43 -21.83
CA LEU A 162 -10.02 3.65 -23.17
C LEU A 162 -10.85 4.94 -23.27
N CYS A 163 -11.65 5.25 -22.25
CA CYS A 163 -12.54 6.41 -22.26
C CYS A 163 -12.99 6.78 -20.84
N SER A 164 -12.30 7.73 -20.21
CA SER A 164 -12.59 8.19 -18.84
C SER A 164 -14.01 8.76 -18.66
N ARG A 165 -14.67 9.20 -19.74
CA ARG A 165 -16.04 9.75 -19.71
C ARG A 165 -17.10 8.72 -19.31
N THR A 166 -16.86 7.41 -19.53
CA THR A 166 -17.80 6.36 -19.14
C THR A 166 -17.75 6.01 -17.65
N ALA A 167 -16.86 6.65 -16.87
CA ALA A 167 -16.80 6.50 -15.41
C ALA A 167 -18.14 6.82 -14.73
N LEU A 168 -18.91 7.80 -15.26
CA LEU A 168 -20.24 8.13 -14.76
C LEU A 168 -21.23 6.95 -14.88
N LEU A 169 -21.14 6.16 -15.96
CA LEU A 169 -21.96 4.97 -16.14
C LEU A 169 -21.60 3.91 -15.09
N HIS A 170 -20.30 3.68 -14.87
CA HIS A 170 -19.85 2.75 -13.82
C HIS A 170 -20.27 3.19 -12.42
N LEU A 171 -20.25 4.50 -12.14
CA LEU A 171 -20.79 5.06 -10.90
C LEU A 171 -22.29 4.78 -10.75
N ALA A 172 -23.08 5.10 -11.77
CA ALA A 172 -24.54 4.92 -11.75
C ALA A 172 -24.92 3.44 -11.58
N VAL A 173 -24.30 2.54 -12.35
CA VAL A 173 -24.55 1.09 -12.27
C VAL A 173 -24.14 0.55 -10.89
N SER A 174 -22.98 0.96 -10.37
CA SER A 174 -22.52 0.51 -9.04
C SER A 174 -23.45 0.98 -7.93
N CYS A 175 -23.91 2.24 -7.97
CA CYS A 175 -24.94 2.76 -7.07
C CYS A 175 -26.24 1.95 -7.17
N GLY A 176 -26.67 1.61 -8.39
CA GLY A 176 -27.83 0.76 -8.64
C GLY A 176 -27.69 -0.63 -8.02
N ILE A 177 -26.54 -1.29 -8.18
CA ILE A 177 -26.23 -2.58 -7.54
C ILE A 177 -26.34 -2.46 -6.01
N LEU A 178 -25.74 -1.40 -5.45
CA LEU A 178 -25.71 -1.17 -4.01
C LEU A 178 -27.07 -0.90 -3.37
N THR A 179 -28.10 -0.52 -4.15
CA THR A 179 -29.48 -0.40 -3.62
C THR A 179 -30.04 -1.73 -3.10
N ARG A 180 -29.49 -2.86 -3.58
CA ARG A 180 -29.87 -4.22 -3.17
C ARG A 180 -29.10 -4.72 -1.95
N ALA A 181 -28.08 -3.98 -1.50
CA ALA A 181 -27.21 -4.43 -0.43
C ALA A 181 -27.81 -4.15 0.95
N ASP A 182 -27.57 -5.07 1.89
CA ASP A 182 -27.90 -4.89 3.30
C ASP A 182 -26.64 -4.55 4.11
N ALA A 183 -26.79 -3.82 5.22
CA ALA A 183 -25.68 -3.43 6.08
C ALA A 183 -24.96 -4.64 6.67
N TYR A 184 -25.67 -5.75 6.89
CA TYR A 184 -25.09 -7.01 7.34
C TYR A 184 -24.15 -7.66 6.31
N ASP A 185 -24.36 -7.45 5.00
CA ASP A 185 -23.48 -8.01 3.96
C ASP A 185 -22.05 -7.46 4.10
N PHE A 186 -21.92 -6.23 4.61
CA PHE A 186 -20.64 -5.55 4.85
C PHE A 186 -19.98 -5.92 6.19
N TYR A 187 -20.69 -6.61 7.08
CA TYR A 187 -20.15 -7.06 8.37
C TYR A 187 -19.72 -8.54 8.31
N PRO A 188 -18.42 -8.87 8.39
CA PRO A 188 -18.00 -10.26 8.50
C PRO A 188 -18.31 -10.78 9.90
N VAL A 189 -19.27 -11.70 9.99
CA VAL A 189 -19.38 -12.59 11.15
C VAL A 189 -18.05 -13.35 11.23
N ALA A 190 -17.25 -13.04 12.24
CA ALA A 190 -16.04 -13.80 12.53
C ALA A 190 -16.48 -15.21 12.94
N VAL A 191 -16.58 -16.11 11.96
CA VAL A 191 -16.72 -17.54 12.27
C VAL A 191 -15.49 -17.89 13.08
N ALA A 192 -15.69 -18.27 14.34
CA ALA A 192 -14.64 -18.74 15.22
C ALA A 192 -13.90 -19.87 14.49
N ARG A 193 -12.76 -19.54 13.89
CA ARG A 193 -11.93 -20.55 13.23
C ARG A 193 -11.47 -21.46 14.34
N ARG A 194 -11.90 -22.73 14.30
CA ARG A 194 -11.36 -23.77 15.18
C ARG A 194 -9.84 -23.68 15.08
N THR A 195 -9.19 -23.37 16.19
CA THR A 195 -7.74 -23.41 16.34
C THR A 195 -7.30 -24.85 16.13
N ARG A 196 -6.96 -25.21 14.89
CA ARG A 196 -6.29 -26.48 14.61
C ARG A 196 -4.87 -26.39 15.16
N GLN A 197 -4.64 -27.02 16.30
CA GLN A 197 -3.29 -27.25 16.81
C GLN A 197 -2.58 -28.22 15.86
N TYR A 198 -1.61 -27.70 15.10
CA TYR A 198 -0.74 -28.52 14.26
C TYR A 198 0.52 -28.86 15.05
N ARG A 199 0.76 -30.15 15.31
CA ARG A 199 2.07 -30.66 15.73
C ARG A 199 2.95 -30.76 14.49
N SER A 200 3.72 -29.72 14.19
CA SER A 200 4.89 -29.85 13.31
C SER A 200 6.08 -29.17 13.97
N ASN A 201 7.29 -29.62 13.64
CA ASN A 201 8.51 -28.86 13.92
C ASN A 201 8.33 -27.48 13.29
N GLY A 202 8.09 -26.46 14.10
CA GLY A 202 7.67 -25.15 13.63
C GLY A 202 8.82 -24.44 12.92
N SER A 203 8.70 -24.18 11.61
CA SER A 203 9.63 -23.30 10.90
C SER A 203 9.13 -21.85 10.95
N VAL A 204 10.02 -20.92 11.28
CA VAL A 204 9.69 -19.49 11.32
C VAL A 204 9.29 -19.00 9.92
N CYS A 205 9.93 -19.51 8.85
CA CYS A 205 9.55 -19.15 7.49
C CYS A 205 8.12 -19.61 7.14
N ALA A 206 7.72 -20.83 7.53
CA ALA A 206 6.34 -21.26 7.31
C ALA A 206 5.35 -20.46 8.16
N TYR A 207 5.74 -20.05 9.37
CA TYR A 207 4.95 -19.14 10.19
C TYR A 207 4.76 -17.79 9.48
N LEU A 208 5.85 -17.15 9.03
CA LEU A 208 5.81 -15.86 8.34
C LEU A 208 4.99 -15.93 7.04
N LEU A 209 5.14 -17.00 6.26
CA LEU A 209 4.36 -17.21 5.04
C LEU A 209 2.87 -17.41 5.34
N ARG A 210 2.54 -18.23 6.36
CA ARG A 210 1.15 -18.40 6.83
C ARG A 210 0.58 -17.09 7.37
N TYR A 211 1.39 -16.31 8.08
CA TYR A 211 1.00 -15.02 8.62
C TYR A 211 0.71 -14.02 7.49
N LEU A 212 1.56 -13.96 6.47
CA LEU A 212 1.31 -13.18 5.26
C LEU A 212 0.01 -13.63 4.58
N TRP A 213 -0.18 -14.94 4.37
CA TRP A 213 -1.37 -15.48 3.69
C TRP A 213 -2.67 -15.25 4.47
N ALA A 214 -2.60 -15.24 5.81
CA ALA A 214 -3.74 -14.96 6.67
C ALA A 214 -4.12 -13.48 6.66
N ASN A 215 -3.15 -12.57 6.51
CA ASN A 215 -3.35 -11.12 6.53
C ASN A 215 -3.56 -10.57 5.11
N ARG A 216 -4.83 -10.54 4.67
CA ARG A 216 -5.22 -10.06 3.33
C ARG A 216 -4.70 -8.67 2.98
N ASN A 217 -4.61 -7.77 3.97
CA ASN A 217 -4.08 -6.42 3.75
C ASN A 217 -2.60 -6.43 3.35
N TYR A 218 -1.83 -7.37 3.89
CA TYR A 218 -0.40 -7.48 3.64
C TYR A 218 -0.19 -8.04 2.24
N LEU A 219 -0.95 -9.07 1.87
CA LEU A 219 -1.00 -9.59 0.49
C LEU A 219 -1.38 -8.50 -0.52
N ALA A 220 -2.41 -7.71 -0.22
CA ALA A 220 -2.85 -6.64 -1.11
C ALA A 220 -1.78 -5.55 -1.29
N ASN A 221 -1.02 -5.21 -0.23
CA ASN A 221 0.09 -4.27 -0.34
C ASN A 221 1.24 -4.82 -1.18
N THR A 222 1.64 -6.08 -0.95
CA THR A 222 2.66 -6.76 -1.77
C THR A 222 2.22 -6.86 -3.23
N ALA A 223 0.96 -7.22 -3.51
CA ALA A 223 0.42 -7.24 -4.86
C ALA A 223 0.39 -5.85 -5.51
N GLY A 224 0.10 -4.81 -4.73
CA GLY A 224 0.20 -3.42 -5.18
C GLY A 224 1.62 -3.02 -5.56
N LEU A 225 2.63 -3.46 -4.80
CA LEU A 225 4.05 -3.28 -5.15
C LEU A 225 4.43 -4.05 -6.42
N CYS A 226 3.94 -5.28 -6.61
CA CYS A 226 4.13 -6.02 -7.86
C CYS A 226 3.52 -5.29 -9.06
N ALA A 227 2.31 -4.74 -8.92
CA ALA A 227 1.70 -3.94 -9.98
C ALA A 227 2.49 -2.65 -10.24
N PHE A 228 2.98 -1.99 -9.19
CA PHE A 228 3.84 -0.82 -9.30
C PHE A 228 5.17 -1.15 -10.00
N ALA A 229 5.78 -2.30 -9.69
CA ALA A 229 6.97 -2.81 -10.38
C ALA A 229 6.74 -2.95 -11.90
N CYS A 230 5.56 -3.39 -12.33
CA CYS A 230 5.25 -3.46 -13.76
C CYS A 230 5.01 -2.07 -14.40
N LEU A 231 4.51 -1.11 -13.63
CA LEU A 231 4.16 0.22 -14.13
C LEU A 231 5.34 1.19 -14.15
N LEU A 232 6.29 1.05 -13.23
CA LEU A 232 7.43 1.95 -13.06
C LEU A 232 8.26 2.14 -14.35
N PRO A 233 8.60 1.10 -15.13
CA PRO A 233 9.36 1.29 -16.36
C PRO A 233 8.60 2.15 -17.40
N LEU A 234 7.26 2.06 -17.48
CA LEU A 234 6.48 2.94 -18.36
C LEU A 234 6.60 4.42 -17.97
N LEU A 235 6.80 4.71 -16.69
CA LEU A 235 6.98 6.08 -16.19
C LEU A 235 8.41 6.57 -16.38
N PHE A 236 9.39 5.67 -16.36
CA PHE A 236 10.81 5.99 -16.23
C PHE A 236 11.67 5.66 -17.46
N GLY A 237 11.12 4.98 -18.47
CA GLY A 237 11.87 4.35 -19.56
C GLY A 237 12.79 5.24 -20.39
N GLY A 238 12.55 6.56 -20.38
CA GLY A 238 13.42 7.54 -21.05
C GLY A 238 14.72 7.92 -20.31
N TRP A 239 14.84 7.61 -19.02
CA TRP A 239 15.90 8.16 -18.15
C TRP A 239 16.63 7.03 -17.40
N ARG A 240 17.49 6.29 -18.11
CA ARG A 240 18.26 5.17 -17.55
C ARG A 240 19.24 5.60 -16.44
N GLY A 241 19.55 4.68 -15.53
CA GLY A 241 20.47 4.89 -14.40
C GLY A 241 19.74 5.30 -13.13
N MET A 242 19.61 6.61 -12.87
CA MET A 242 19.02 7.11 -11.63
C MET A 242 17.58 6.64 -11.47
N MET A 243 16.75 6.72 -12.53
CA MET A 243 15.36 6.32 -12.42
C MET A 243 15.22 4.81 -12.19
N PHE A 244 16.12 4.01 -12.77
CA PHE A 244 16.16 2.57 -12.52
C PHE A 244 16.37 2.26 -11.03
N GLY A 245 17.41 2.85 -10.41
CA GLY A 245 17.71 2.68 -9.00
C GLY A 245 16.65 3.28 -8.08
N THR A 246 16.03 4.40 -8.46
CA THR A 246 14.91 4.96 -7.69
C THR A 246 13.70 4.04 -7.70
N GLY A 247 13.43 3.33 -8.80
CA GLY A 247 12.38 2.33 -8.85
C GLY A 247 12.60 1.21 -7.84
N LEU A 248 13.81 0.65 -7.77
CA LEU A 248 14.18 -0.35 -6.77
C LEU A 248 14.02 0.18 -5.33
N ALA A 249 14.47 1.41 -5.06
CA ALA A 249 14.32 2.03 -3.75
C ALA A 249 12.84 2.25 -3.35
N LEU A 250 11.97 2.58 -4.30
CA LEU A 250 10.54 2.71 -4.06
C LEU A 250 9.87 1.36 -3.81
N LEU A 251 10.29 0.29 -4.49
CA LEU A 251 9.74 -1.05 -4.30
C LEU A 251 10.06 -1.64 -2.92
N CYS A 252 11.05 -1.09 -2.22
CA CYS A 252 11.34 -1.40 -0.82
C CYS A 252 10.25 -0.92 0.17
N LEU A 253 9.25 -0.12 -0.25
CA LEU A 253 8.16 0.39 0.60
C LEU A 253 7.12 -0.67 0.99
N ASN A 254 7.54 -1.89 1.34
CA ASN A 254 6.68 -2.95 1.84
C ASN A 254 6.36 -2.76 3.33
N THR A 255 5.68 -1.65 3.64
CA THR A 255 5.43 -1.18 5.02
C THR A 255 4.88 -2.28 5.94
N PRO A 256 3.83 -3.06 5.56
CA PRO A 256 3.27 -4.05 6.47
C PRO A 256 4.24 -5.19 6.79
N LEU A 257 5.08 -5.58 5.82
CA LEU A 257 6.11 -6.60 6.04
C LEU A 257 7.32 -6.05 6.79
N CYS A 258 7.68 -4.77 6.64
CA CYS A 258 8.77 -4.11 7.36
C CYS A 258 8.42 -3.72 8.81
N THR A 259 7.14 -3.85 9.20
CA THR A 259 6.66 -3.55 10.56
C THR A 259 5.98 -4.76 11.20
N LEU A 260 6.37 -5.98 10.84
CA LEU A 260 5.65 -7.20 11.22
C LEU A 260 5.71 -7.46 12.75
N LEU A 261 6.87 -7.32 13.39
CA LEU A 261 6.96 -7.45 14.85
C LEU A 261 6.29 -6.27 15.55
N SER A 262 6.40 -5.08 14.96
CA SER A 262 5.79 -3.87 15.51
C SER A 262 4.26 -3.94 15.48
N ALA A 263 3.69 -4.59 14.47
CA ALA A 263 2.24 -4.81 14.33
C ALA A 263 1.68 -5.82 15.34
N ASN A 264 2.54 -6.62 15.99
CA ASN A 264 2.11 -7.63 16.95
C ASN A 264 3.04 -7.62 18.19
N PRO A 265 2.68 -6.84 19.23
CA PRO A 265 3.46 -6.75 20.47
C PRO A 265 3.65 -8.10 21.16
N ASP A 266 2.65 -8.99 21.09
CA ASP A 266 2.73 -10.33 21.69
C ASP A 266 3.76 -11.19 20.97
N LEU A 267 3.80 -11.12 19.62
CA LEU A 267 4.84 -11.78 18.83
C LEU A 267 6.22 -11.19 19.13
N LEU A 268 6.34 -9.86 19.21
CA LEU A 268 7.57 -9.20 19.58
C LEU A 268 8.05 -9.67 20.97
N GLN A 269 7.16 -9.71 21.96
CA GLN A 269 7.49 -10.18 23.31
C GLN A 269 7.91 -11.66 23.31
N ALA A 270 7.17 -12.51 22.60
CA ALA A 270 7.54 -13.92 22.45
C ALA A 270 8.93 -14.08 21.81
N VAL A 271 9.22 -13.34 20.73
CA VAL A 271 10.54 -13.34 20.09
C VAL A 271 11.62 -12.86 21.06
N ARG A 272 11.34 -11.84 21.89
CA ARG A 272 12.28 -11.34 22.90
C ARG A 272 12.63 -12.33 24.00
N THR A 273 11.72 -13.25 24.29
CA THR A 273 11.95 -14.32 25.28
C THR A 273 12.68 -15.54 24.72
N LEU A 274 12.87 -15.63 23.40
CA LEU A 274 13.53 -16.80 22.79
C LEU A 274 15.05 -16.76 23.01
N PRO A 275 15.67 -17.86 23.49
CA PRO A 275 17.13 -17.98 23.49
C PRO A 275 17.65 -18.01 22.05
N GLY A 276 18.70 -17.24 21.76
CA GLY A 276 19.21 -17.08 20.39
C GLY A 276 18.21 -16.39 19.44
N GLN A 277 17.33 -15.53 19.97
CA GLN A 277 16.27 -14.81 19.24
C GLN A 277 16.69 -14.24 17.88
N ALA A 278 17.87 -13.64 17.81
CA ALA A 278 18.31 -12.92 16.63
C ALA A 278 18.81 -13.87 15.52
N GLU A 279 19.39 -15.03 15.89
CA GLU A 279 19.75 -16.09 14.94
C GLU A 279 18.51 -16.88 14.48
N ARG A 280 17.65 -17.27 15.44
CA ARG A 280 16.52 -18.17 15.17
C ARG A 280 15.35 -17.49 14.46
N PHE A 281 15.10 -16.22 14.74
CA PHE A 281 14.02 -15.44 14.13
C PHE A 281 14.56 -14.35 13.20
N GLY A 282 15.53 -13.56 13.64
CA GLY A 282 16.06 -12.41 12.87
C GLY A 282 16.58 -12.80 11.49
N VAL A 283 17.49 -13.78 11.40
CA VAL A 283 18.04 -14.24 10.11
C VAL A 283 16.94 -14.77 9.18
N ARG A 284 15.99 -15.53 9.72
CA ARG A 284 14.87 -16.08 8.94
C ARG A 284 13.90 -15.00 8.46
N TYR A 285 13.75 -13.94 9.25
CA TYR A 285 12.94 -12.79 8.88
C TYR A 285 13.61 -11.93 7.80
N VAL A 286 14.94 -11.70 7.90
CA VAL A 286 15.72 -11.07 6.82
C VAL A 286 15.59 -11.87 5.54
N LEU A 287 15.80 -13.19 5.59
CA LEU A 287 15.70 -14.08 4.43
C LEU A 287 14.28 -14.05 3.82
N PHE A 288 13.25 -14.03 4.66
CA PHE A 288 11.87 -13.89 4.20
C PHE A 288 11.63 -12.57 3.46
N LEU A 289 12.07 -11.44 4.00
CA LEU A 289 11.95 -10.13 3.33
C LEU A 289 12.77 -10.08 2.04
N PHE A 290 13.99 -10.61 2.06
CA PHE A 290 14.85 -10.69 0.89
C PHE A 290 14.19 -11.46 -0.26
N LEU A 291 13.58 -12.62 0.01
CA LEU A 291 12.87 -13.40 -1.01
C LEU A 291 11.66 -12.66 -1.58
N VAL A 292 10.88 -11.99 -0.73
CA VAL A 292 9.73 -11.19 -1.18
C VAL A 292 10.18 -10.02 -2.04
N ASN A 293 11.19 -9.27 -1.59
CA ASN A 293 11.73 -8.12 -2.32
C ASN A 293 12.35 -8.57 -3.65
N THR A 294 13.12 -9.66 -3.67
CA THR A 294 13.67 -10.23 -4.92
C THR A 294 12.55 -10.63 -5.89
N GLY A 295 11.44 -11.19 -5.39
CA GLY A 295 10.27 -11.49 -6.22
C GLY A 295 9.67 -10.24 -6.87
N ILE A 296 9.54 -9.14 -6.12
CA ILE A 296 9.04 -7.86 -6.62
C ILE A 296 10.04 -7.25 -7.62
N ASP A 297 11.33 -7.24 -7.29
CA ASP A 297 12.38 -6.66 -8.13
C ASP A 297 12.57 -7.46 -9.42
N SER A 298 12.38 -8.79 -9.39
CA SER A 298 12.41 -9.60 -10.61
C SER A 298 11.28 -9.25 -11.58
N LEU A 299 10.07 -8.95 -11.07
CA LEU A 299 8.97 -8.43 -11.90
C LEU A 299 9.33 -7.07 -12.51
N TYR A 300 9.98 -6.19 -11.73
CA TYR A 300 10.46 -4.91 -12.22
C TYR A 300 11.50 -5.07 -13.33
N LEU A 301 12.49 -5.95 -13.15
CA LEU A 301 13.50 -6.26 -14.16
C LEU A 301 12.87 -6.82 -15.45
N ILE A 302 11.95 -7.77 -15.32
CA ILE A 302 11.24 -8.35 -16.48
C ILE A 302 10.46 -7.25 -17.21
N SER A 303 9.72 -6.43 -16.47
CA SER A 303 8.94 -5.34 -17.06
C SER A 303 9.82 -4.31 -17.77
N TRP A 304 10.94 -3.93 -17.17
CA TRP A 304 11.91 -3.01 -17.75
C TRP A 304 12.55 -3.60 -19.01
N GLN A 305 12.91 -4.89 -18.98
CA GLN A 305 13.46 -5.57 -20.14
C GLN A 305 12.48 -5.64 -21.32
N VAL A 306 11.18 -5.78 -21.06
CA VAL A 306 10.14 -5.81 -22.10
C VAL A 306 9.89 -4.42 -22.70
N ILE A 307 9.91 -3.36 -21.89
CA ILE A 307 9.55 -2.00 -22.31
C ILE A 307 10.75 -1.27 -22.95
N ASP A 308 11.88 -1.24 -22.25
CA ASP A 308 13.04 -0.43 -22.63
C ASP A 308 14.26 -1.30 -23.00
N GLY A 309 14.25 -2.58 -22.64
CA GLY A 309 15.38 -3.49 -22.83
C GLY A 309 16.63 -3.08 -22.03
N GLY A 310 17.75 -3.72 -22.33
CA GLY A 310 19.07 -3.33 -21.80
C GLY A 310 19.37 -3.76 -20.36
N ILE A 311 18.62 -4.70 -19.79
CA ILE A 311 18.97 -5.31 -18.50
C ILE A 311 20.18 -6.22 -18.69
N GLY A 312 21.31 -5.83 -18.09
CA GLY A 312 22.53 -6.60 -18.04
C GLY A 312 22.78 -7.20 -16.65
N GLN A 313 23.99 -7.73 -16.48
CA GLN A 313 24.41 -8.33 -15.20
C GLN A 313 24.50 -7.29 -14.06
N GLY A 314 24.83 -6.03 -14.38
CA GLY A 314 24.95 -4.95 -13.40
C GLY A 314 23.61 -4.59 -12.77
N GLU A 315 22.54 -4.52 -13.56
CA GLU A 315 21.18 -4.23 -13.10
C GLU A 315 20.62 -5.36 -12.24
N ILE A 316 20.87 -6.62 -12.62
CA ILE A 316 20.51 -7.80 -11.84
C ILE A 316 21.23 -7.78 -10.49
N LEU A 317 22.54 -7.51 -10.50
CA LEU A 317 23.33 -7.42 -9.28
C LEU A 317 22.84 -6.28 -8.37
N THR A 318 22.54 -5.12 -8.97
CA THR A 318 22.00 -3.95 -8.25
C THR A 318 20.67 -4.30 -7.58
N ALA A 319 19.75 -4.96 -8.29
CA ALA A 319 18.48 -5.39 -7.73
C ALA A 319 18.66 -6.36 -6.55
N LEU A 320 19.54 -7.36 -6.68
CA LEU A 320 19.82 -8.31 -5.59
C LEU A 320 20.40 -7.62 -4.34
N ILE A 321 21.30 -6.67 -4.54
CA ILE A 321 21.91 -5.88 -3.47
C ILE A 321 20.85 -5.03 -2.77
N PHE A 322 19.99 -4.33 -3.54
CA PHE A 322 18.91 -3.52 -2.99
C PHE A 322 17.91 -4.37 -2.20
N ALA A 323 17.53 -5.53 -2.72
CA ALA A 323 16.64 -6.47 -2.03
C ALA A 323 17.23 -6.93 -0.69
N LEU A 324 18.53 -7.27 -0.64
CA LEU A 324 19.18 -7.73 0.59
C LEU A 324 19.42 -6.61 1.59
N GLN A 325 19.93 -5.47 1.13
CA GLN A 325 20.22 -4.30 1.95
C GLN A 325 18.95 -3.74 2.61
N SER A 326 17.87 -3.60 1.83
CA SER A 326 16.57 -3.15 2.34
C SER A 326 15.99 -4.12 3.36
N ALA A 327 16.12 -5.44 3.14
CA ALA A 327 15.70 -6.45 4.09
C ALA A 327 16.47 -6.37 5.42
N LEU A 328 17.80 -6.25 5.37
CA LEU A 328 18.64 -6.10 6.56
C LEU A 328 18.26 -4.86 7.36
N TRP A 329 18.20 -3.70 6.72
CA TRP A 329 17.88 -2.45 7.40
C TRP A 329 16.45 -2.43 7.93
N ALA A 330 15.48 -3.02 7.25
CA ALA A 330 14.12 -3.14 7.76
C ALA A 330 14.07 -3.96 9.06
N VAL A 331 14.74 -5.11 9.10
CA VAL A 331 14.78 -5.97 10.30
C VAL A 331 15.57 -5.30 11.43
N LEU A 332 16.72 -4.70 11.15
CA LEU A 332 17.51 -3.98 12.16
C LEU A 332 16.72 -2.81 12.75
N LEU A 333 16.05 -2.04 11.91
CA LEU A 333 15.21 -0.93 12.36
C LEU A 333 14.06 -1.44 13.25
N GLU A 334 13.54 -2.64 13.00
CA GLU A 334 12.50 -3.24 13.84
C GLU A 334 13.07 -3.82 15.14
N TRP A 335 14.30 -4.29 15.09
CA TRP A 335 15.01 -4.81 16.24
C TRP A 335 15.44 -3.71 17.21
N TYR A 336 15.89 -2.56 16.73
CA TYR A 336 16.38 -1.47 17.57
C TYR A 336 15.32 -0.42 17.86
N CYS A 337 14.43 -0.14 16.90
CA CYS A 337 13.42 0.92 17.00
C CYS A 337 11.99 0.39 16.74
N PRO A 338 11.49 -0.60 17.50
CA PRO A 338 10.13 -1.12 17.32
C PRO A 338 9.07 -0.06 17.65
N LEU A 339 7.98 -0.03 16.88
CA LEU A 339 6.86 0.88 17.16
C LEU A 339 5.99 0.29 18.28
N ARG A 340 5.94 0.97 19.44
CA ARG A 340 5.22 0.49 20.63
C ARG A 340 3.97 1.29 20.97
N SER A 341 3.86 2.53 20.50
CA SER A 341 2.84 3.50 20.94
C SER A 341 1.76 3.74 19.88
N TRP A 342 1.24 2.67 19.26
CA TRP A 342 0.17 2.76 18.27
C TRP A 342 -1.12 2.15 18.84
N LYS A 343 -2.28 2.74 18.50
CA LYS A 343 -3.60 2.28 18.98
C LYS A 343 -4.33 1.49 17.90
N THR A 344 -4.06 1.79 16.63
CA THR A 344 -4.63 1.10 15.48
C THR A 344 -3.53 0.70 14.49
N GLU A 345 -3.78 -0.36 13.73
CA GLU A 345 -2.87 -0.83 12.66
C GLU A 345 -2.61 0.27 11.61
N SER A 346 -3.58 1.16 11.41
CA SER A 346 -3.42 2.33 10.52
C SER A 346 -2.36 3.31 11.03
N ASP A 347 -2.21 3.48 12.34
CA ASP A 347 -1.19 4.37 12.92
C ASP A 347 0.22 3.84 12.61
N LEU A 348 0.37 2.51 12.63
CA LEU A 348 1.61 1.83 12.27
C LEU A 348 2.01 2.14 10.82
N TRP A 349 1.04 2.09 9.91
CA TRP A 349 1.26 2.35 8.48
C TRP A 349 1.45 3.82 8.15
N HIS A 350 1.12 4.75 9.05
CA HIS A 350 1.35 6.17 8.86
C HIS A 350 2.57 6.69 9.62
N HIS A 351 3.24 5.83 10.41
CA HIS A 351 4.40 6.23 11.18
C HIS A 351 5.59 6.60 10.28
N PRO A 352 6.28 7.74 10.52
CA PRO A 352 7.35 8.23 9.64
C PRO A 352 8.53 7.26 9.51
N ARG A 353 8.78 6.42 10.52
CA ARG A 353 9.78 5.34 10.52
C ARG A 353 9.79 4.50 9.24
N LYS A 354 8.63 4.25 8.62
CA LYS A 354 8.53 3.40 7.42
C LYS A 354 9.28 3.96 6.21
N TYR A 355 9.56 5.26 6.18
CA TYR A 355 10.25 5.92 5.08
C TYR A 355 11.78 5.92 5.24
N LEU A 356 12.32 5.53 6.39
CA LEU A 356 13.76 5.60 6.66
C LEU A 356 14.57 4.70 5.72
N VAL A 357 14.17 3.42 5.58
CA VAL A 357 14.88 2.47 4.71
C VAL A 357 14.76 2.88 3.23
N PRO A 358 13.57 3.18 2.69
CA PRO A 358 13.44 3.68 1.31
C PRO A 358 14.22 4.96 1.04
N LEU A 359 14.24 5.92 1.97
CA LEU A 359 15.01 7.16 1.81
C LEU A 359 16.50 6.87 1.72
N ALA A 360 17.02 6.01 2.59
CA ALA A 360 18.41 5.62 2.54
C ALA A 360 18.75 4.84 1.26
N MET A 361 17.85 3.97 0.77
CA MET A 361 17.99 3.30 -0.53
C MET A 361 17.97 4.29 -1.71
N LEU A 362 17.16 5.36 -1.66
CA LEU A 362 17.15 6.41 -2.68
C LEU A 362 18.50 7.15 -2.74
N LEU A 363 19.12 7.45 -1.60
CA LEU A 363 20.45 8.06 -1.55
C LEU A 363 21.51 7.13 -2.14
N VAL A 364 21.43 5.83 -1.84
CA VAL A 364 22.32 4.81 -2.43
C VAL A 364 22.12 4.70 -3.94
N ALA A 365 20.87 4.73 -4.41
CA ALA A 365 20.55 4.73 -5.84
C ALA A 365 21.13 5.95 -6.56
N ALA A 366 20.98 7.14 -5.95
CA ALA A 366 21.56 8.37 -6.49
C ALA A 366 23.09 8.29 -6.54
N LEU A 367 23.73 7.75 -5.49
CA LEU A 367 25.18 7.58 -5.43
C LEU A 367 25.69 6.61 -6.51
N ILE A 368 25.06 5.44 -6.66
CA ILE A 368 25.42 4.44 -7.68
C ILE A 368 25.22 5.01 -9.08
N SER A 369 24.15 5.78 -9.29
CA SER A 369 23.92 6.43 -10.58
C SER A 369 24.95 7.53 -10.88
N ALA A 370 25.45 8.23 -9.87
CA ALA A 370 26.47 9.26 -10.06
C ALA A 370 27.87 8.65 -10.25
N VAL A 371 28.17 7.56 -9.54
CA VAL A 371 29.46 6.89 -9.54
C VAL A 371 29.25 5.37 -9.68
N PRO A 372 29.28 4.80 -10.89
CA PRO A 372 29.01 3.37 -11.10
C PRO A 372 29.95 2.44 -10.30
N ALA A 373 31.20 2.86 -10.06
CA ALA A 373 32.15 2.14 -9.21
C ALA A 373 31.70 2.01 -7.74
N ALA A 374 30.76 2.85 -7.29
CA ALA A 374 30.18 2.76 -5.94
C ALA A 374 29.41 1.46 -5.73
N LEU A 375 28.91 0.81 -6.80
CA LEU A 375 28.25 -0.49 -6.70
C LEU A 375 29.19 -1.57 -6.11
N ALA A 376 30.44 -1.61 -6.56
CA ALA A 376 31.43 -2.58 -6.08
C ALA A 376 31.80 -2.34 -4.60
N LEU A 377 31.95 -1.08 -4.21
CA LEU A 377 32.16 -0.69 -2.80
C LEU A 377 30.95 -1.09 -1.95
N TRP A 378 29.73 -0.92 -2.47
CA TRP A 378 28.51 -1.29 -1.78
C TRP A 378 28.38 -2.81 -1.59
N CYS A 379 28.82 -3.62 -2.57
CA CYS A 379 28.93 -5.07 -2.39
C CYS A 379 29.83 -5.43 -1.20
N VAL A 380 31.01 -4.83 -1.12
CA VAL A 380 31.97 -5.09 -0.03
C VAL A 380 31.39 -4.69 1.31
N PHE A 381 30.74 -3.52 1.38
CA PHE A 381 30.05 -3.04 2.57
C PHE A 381 28.96 -4.03 3.03
N LEU A 382 28.10 -4.49 2.11
CA LEU A 382 27.02 -5.43 2.41
C LEU A 382 27.55 -6.79 2.92
N VAL A 383 28.63 -7.30 2.34
CA VAL A 383 29.27 -8.53 2.81
C VAL A 383 29.85 -8.34 4.22
N ALA A 384 30.50 -7.21 4.48
CA ALA A 384 31.01 -6.88 5.81
C ALA A 384 29.88 -6.75 6.83
N GLU A 385 28.77 -6.09 6.50
CA GLU A 385 27.58 -5.96 7.35
C GLU A 385 26.98 -7.33 7.67
N CYS A 386 26.81 -8.20 6.67
CA CYS A 386 26.35 -9.58 6.88
C CYS A 386 27.30 -10.35 7.81
N GLY A 387 28.60 -10.24 7.59
CA GLY A 387 29.62 -10.90 8.41
C GLY A 387 29.61 -10.42 9.87
N LEU A 388 29.51 -9.11 10.09
CA LEU A 388 29.42 -8.51 11.42
C LEU A 388 28.13 -8.92 12.14
N LEU A 389 26.99 -8.95 11.44
CA LEU A 389 25.73 -9.41 12.01
C LEU A 389 25.83 -10.89 12.39
N LEU A 390 26.33 -11.76 11.52
CA LEU A 390 26.52 -13.17 11.85
C LEU A 390 27.49 -13.39 13.02
N ALA A 391 28.57 -12.60 13.12
CA ALA A 391 29.50 -12.65 14.24
C ALA A 391 28.85 -12.18 15.55
N ALA A 392 28.12 -11.07 15.53
CA ALA A 392 27.41 -10.53 16.68
C ALA A 392 26.28 -11.47 17.16
N LEU A 393 25.69 -12.24 16.25
CA LEU A 393 24.69 -13.26 16.53
C LEU A 393 25.27 -14.52 17.19
N ARG A 394 26.55 -14.84 16.96
CA ARG A 394 27.23 -16.02 17.54
C ARG A 394 27.82 -15.78 18.94
N LEU A 395 28.01 -14.51 19.32
CA LEU A 395 28.62 -14.10 20.59
C LEU A 395 27.61 -13.90 21.73
N ARG A 396 26.32 -14.16 21.50
CA ARG A 396 25.22 -14.08 22.47
C ARG A 396 24.39 -15.35 22.43
#